data_AF-A0A429ZUH9-F1
#
_entry.id   AF-A0A429ZUH9-F1
#
_cell.length_a   1.000
_cell.length_b   1.000
_cell.length_c   1.000
_cell.angle_alpha   90.00
_cell.angle_beta   90.00
_cell.angle_gamma   90.00
#
_symmetry.space_group_name_H-M   'P 1'
#
loop_
_entity.id
_entity.type
_entity.pdbx_description
1 polymer ?
#
loop_
_entity_poly.entity_id
_entity_poly.type
_entity_poly.pdbx_seq_one_letter_code
_entity_poly.pdbx_strand_id
1 'polypeptide(L)'
;MIAGPFRIGLRTIKTCLAVMLCILLFQILDRDTPMIACLAAVFAMREDVSTTISFGTYRIVGNLLGGVLALVYILTFRFFNYNFYVELLLIPCLIAFIIIFSDGLNFNPGIIGACATFFIIVLTVPETESFSYAIARIMDTVIGTLVAIVVNHVFPSRKRAKPLVPLKTKEEIITEQQAEINDLKHQLLENQTKK
;
A
#
# COMPACT_ATOMS: atom_id res chain seq x y z
N MET A 1 22.13 -7.12 -14.86
CA MET A 1 22.87 -8.34 -14.48
C MET A 1 21.86 -9.46 -14.37
N ILE A 2 22.01 -10.53 -15.17
CA ILE A 2 21.06 -11.65 -15.26
C ILE A 2 21.77 -12.89 -14.73
N ALA A 3 21.20 -13.53 -13.71
CA ALA A 3 21.62 -14.83 -13.23
C ALA A 3 20.45 -15.79 -13.44
N GLY A 4 20.42 -16.48 -14.60
CA GLY A 4 19.29 -17.34 -14.98
C GLY A 4 17.97 -16.55 -15.15
N PRO A 5 16.82 -17.03 -14.62
CA PRO A 5 15.55 -16.32 -14.70
C PRO A 5 15.50 -15.06 -13.82
N PHE A 6 16.46 -14.88 -12.90
CA PHE A 6 16.48 -13.78 -11.96
C PHE A 6 17.15 -12.54 -12.57
N ARG A 7 16.38 -11.46 -12.69
CA ARG A 7 16.86 -10.16 -13.19
C ARG A 7 16.95 -9.19 -12.02
N ILE A 8 18.17 -8.79 -11.67
CA ILE A 8 18.38 -7.71 -10.72
C ILE A 8 18.17 -6.39 -11.47
N GLY A 9 17.01 -5.77 -11.24
CA GLY A 9 16.64 -4.47 -11.79
C GLY A 9 17.13 -3.32 -10.91
N LEU A 10 17.24 -2.13 -11.50
CA LEU A 10 17.63 -0.91 -10.77
C LEU A 10 16.69 -0.60 -9.61
N ARG A 11 15.40 -0.91 -9.74
CA ARG A 11 14.41 -0.78 -8.65
C ARG A 11 14.82 -1.60 -7.43
N THR A 12 15.27 -2.84 -7.61
CA THR A 12 15.72 -3.72 -6.50
C THR A 12 16.91 -3.10 -5.78
N ILE A 13 17.90 -2.59 -6.53
CA ILE A 13 19.10 -1.96 -5.95
C ILE A 13 18.71 -0.73 -5.12
N LYS A 14 17.84 0.14 -5.66
CA LYS A 14 17.32 1.30 -4.93
C LYS A 14 16.55 0.91 -3.67
N THR A 15 15.73 -0.13 -3.73
CA THR A 15 15.03 -0.63 -2.55
C THR A 15 16.02 -1.07 -1.47
N CYS A 16 17.03 -1.87 -1.81
CA CYS A 16 18.04 -2.31 -0.85
C CYS A 16 18.82 -1.12 -0.27
N LEU A 17 19.15 -0.13 -1.10
CA LEU A 17 19.81 1.10 -0.66
C LEU A 17 18.92 1.88 0.32
N ALA A 18 17.62 2.04 0.04
CA ALA A 18 16.68 2.71 0.93
C ALA A 18 16.55 1.97 2.27
N VAL A 19 16.48 0.63 2.27
CA VAL A 19 16.47 -0.17 3.51
C VAL A 19 17.76 0.00 4.29
N MET A 20 18.92 -0.04 3.64
CA MET A 20 20.22 0.18 4.28
C MET A 20 20.27 1.57 4.95
N LEU A 21 19.78 2.60 4.27
CA LEU A 21 19.71 3.96 4.83
C LEU A 21 18.73 4.05 6.00
N CYS A 22 17.58 3.37 5.96
CA CYS A 22 16.66 3.32 7.10
C CYS A 22 17.33 2.71 8.33
N ILE A 23 18.04 1.58 8.17
CA ILE A 23 18.75 0.92 9.28
C ILE A 23 19.83 1.86 9.85
N LEU A 24 20.63 2.48 8.98
CA LEU A 24 21.68 3.40 9.39
C LEU A 24 21.12 4.63 10.12
N LEU A 25 20.03 5.21 9.62
CA LEU A 25 19.38 6.37 10.23
C LEU A 25 18.87 6.05 11.63
N PHE A 26 18.24 4.89 11.82
CA PHE A 26 17.72 4.49 13.14
C PHE A 26 18.84 4.23 14.14
N GLN A 27 19.97 3.65 13.69
CA GLN A 27 21.17 3.50 14.52
C GLN A 27 21.77 4.84 14.95
N ILE A 28 21.81 5.84 14.06
CA ILE A 28 22.37 7.16 14.36
C ILE A 28 21.44 7.97 15.28
N LEU A 29 20.13 7.81 15.12
CA LEU A 29 19.13 8.51 15.91
C LEU A 29 18.85 7.87 17.28
N ASP A 30 19.54 6.77 17.61
CA ASP A 30 19.30 5.94 18.80
C ASP A 30 17.81 5.62 18.99
N ARG A 31 17.15 5.30 17.88
CA ARG A 31 15.73 4.96 17.82
C ARG A 31 15.57 3.45 17.93
N ASP A 32 14.38 3.01 18.32
CA ASP A 32 13.99 1.59 18.40
C ASP A 32 14.11 0.85 17.04
N THR A 33 13.52 -0.34 16.93
CA THR A 33 13.60 -1.17 15.73
C THR A 33 13.25 -0.42 14.41
N PRO A 34 14.10 -0.51 13.36
CA PRO A 34 13.84 0.12 12.05
C PRO A 34 12.80 -0.62 11.19
N MET A 35 12.20 -1.70 11.71
CA MET A 35 11.33 -2.61 10.95
C MET A 35 10.23 -1.89 10.16
N ILE A 36 9.52 -0.95 10.81
CA ILE A 36 8.38 -0.24 10.19
C ILE A 36 8.88 0.70 9.08
N ALA A 37 9.98 1.41 9.31
CA ALA A 37 10.58 2.29 8.31
C ALA A 37 11.11 1.50 7.10
N CYS A 38 11.77 0.36 7.32
CA CYS A 38 12.21 -0.52 6.25
C CYS A 38 11.03 -1.03 5.40
N LEU A 39 9.95 -1.49 6.06
CA LEU A 39 8.76 -1.96 5.36
C LEU A 39 8.09 -0.84 4.56
N ALA A 40 8.01 0.37 5.13
CA ALA A 40 7.48 1.54 4.44
C ALA A 40 8.34 1.92 3.21
N ALA A 41 9.67 1.87 3.34
CA ALA A 41 10.57 2.16 2.23
C ALA A 41 10.39 1.15 1.07
N VAL A 42 10.34 -0.14 1.38
CA VAL A 42 10.07 -1.20 0.40
C VAL A 42 8.69 -1.03 -0.24
N PHE A 43 7.67 -0.72 0.56
CA PHE A 43 6.32 -0.53 0.07
C PHE A 43 6.21 0.70 -0.84
N ALA A 44 6.86 1.81 -0.51
CA ALA A 44 6.80 3.04 -1.30
C ALA A 44 7.61 2.92 -2.60
N MET A 45 8.76 2.23 -2.61
CA MET A 45 9.67 2.20 -3.76
C MET A 45 9.02 1.67 -5.05
N ARG A 46 8.93 2.53 -6.07
CA ARG A 46 8.46 2.20 -7.43
C ARG A 46 9.51 2.54 -8.48
N GLU A 47 9.20 2.28 -9.75
CA GLU A 47 10.12 2.63 -10.86
C GLU A 47 10.28 4.15 -11.02
N ASP A 48 9.17 4.89 -10.90
CA ASP A 48 9.11 6.34 -11.03
C ASP A 48 8.92 7.03 -9.66
N VAL A 49 9.42 8.26 -9.55
CA VAL A 49 9.31 9.06 -8.31
C VAL A 49 7.86 9.43 -8.02
N SER A 50 7.07 9.81 -9.03
CA SER A 50 5.66 10.18 -8.85
C SER A 50 4.85 9.02 -8.27
N THR A 51 5.03 7.82 -8.82
CA THR A 51 4.36 6.61 -8.31
C THR A 51 4.87 6.23 -6.92
N THR A 52 6.16 6.47 -6.62
CA THR A 52 6.71 6.29 -5.27
C THR A 52 6.04 7.21 -4.26
N ILE A 53 5.82 8.48 -4.62
CA ILE A 53 5.11 9.45 -3.77
C ILE A 53 3.65 9.04 -3.56
N SER A 54 2.93 8.63 -4.63
CA SER A 54 1.54 8.18 -4.50
C SER A 54 1.42 6.96 -3.59
N PHE A 55 2.25 5.93 -3.78
CA PHE A 55 2.24 4.73 -2.93
C PHE A 55 2.71 5.01 -1.49
N GLY A 56 3.67 5.91 -1.33
CA GLY A 56 4.07 6.41 -0.01
C GLY A 56 2.90 7.08 0.73
N THR A 57 2.15 7.93 0.03
CA THR A 57 0.97 8.63 0.58
C THR A 57 -0.11 7.63 0.98
N TYR A 58 -0.41 6.64 0.14
CA TYR A 58 -1.36 5.56 0.47
C TYR A 58 -0.94 4.80 1.73
N ARG A 59 0.37 4.58 1.93
CA ARG A 59 0.88 3.91 3.12
C ARG A 59 0.72 4.75 4.38
N ILE A 60 1.04 6.05 4.30
CA ILE A 60 0.92 6.98 5.43
C ILE A 60 -0.55 7.15 5.83
N VAL A 61 -1.43 7.44 4.87
CA VAL A 61 -2.87 7.61 5.12
C VAL A 61 -3.51 6.31 5.62
N GLY A 62 -3.16 5.17 5.02
CA GLY A 62 -3.64 3.87 5.48
C GLY A 62 -3.23 3.59 6.93
N ASN A 63 -1.96 3.80 7.27
CA ASN A 63 -1.48 3.60 8.64
C ASN A 63 -2.13 4.57 9.64
N LEU A 64 -2.40 5.81 9.24
CA LEU A 64 -3.14 6.77 10.05
C LEU A 64 -4.56 6.27 10.33
N LEU A 65 -5.31 5.86 9.30
CA LEU A 65 -6.67 5.35 9.44
C LEU A 65 -6.73 4.11 10.33
N GLY A 66 -5.84 3.13 10.08
CA GLY A 66 -5.75 1.91 10.89
C GLY A 66 -5.35 2.20 12.34
N GLY A 67 -4.43 3.15 12.56
CA GLY A 67 -3.99 3.55 13.90
C GLY A 67 -5.10 4.25 14.69
N VAL A 68 -5.81 5.20 14.07
CA VAL A 68 -6.94 5.89 14.70
C VAL A 68 -8.03 4.90 15.11
N LEU A 69 -8.42 3.98 14.23
CA LEU A 69 -9.46 3.00 14.54
C LEU A 69 -9.00 1.96 15.57
N ALA A 70 -7.71 1.64 15.63
CA ALA A 70 -7.16 0.81 16.70
C ALA A 70 -7.30 1.49 18.07
N LEU A 71 -7.04 2.81 18.14
CA LEU A 71 -7.26 3.57 19.37
C LEU A 71 -8.73 3.60 19.78
N VAL A 72 -9.65 3.79 18.82
CA VAL A 72 -11.10 3.70 19.06
C VAL A 72 -11.49 2.33 19.62
N TYR A 73 -10.94 1.26 19.04
CA TYR A 73 -11.15 -0.10 19.54
C TYR A 73 -10.67 -0.24 20.99
N ILE A 74 -9.43 0.15 21.30
CA ILE A 74 -8.84 -0.01 22.65
C ILE A 74 -9.66 0.74 23.70
N LEU A 75 -10.05 1.98 23.40
CA LEU A 75 -10.89 2.77 24.31
C LEU A 75 -12.24 2.10 24.58
N THR A 76 -12.85 1.53 23.53
CA THR A 76 -14.12 0.83 23.65
C THR A 76 -13.96 -0.49 24.41
N PHE A 77 -12.93 -1.27 24.11
CA PHE A 77 -12.65 -2.55 24.75
C PHE A 77 -12.38 -2.40 26.25
N ARG A 78 -11.63 -1.36 26.64
CA ARG A 78 -11.44 -0.97 28.04
C ARG A 78 -12.74 -0.54 28.72
N PHE A 79 -13.57 0.24 28.04
CA PHE A 79 -14.86 0.69 28.59
C PHE A 79 -15.79 -0.49 28.93
N PHE A 80 -15.74 -1.56 28.13
CA PHE A 80 -16.51 -2.79 28.36
C PHE A 80 -15.79 -3.83 29.21
N ASN A 81 -14.73 -3.45 29.95
CA ASN A 81 -13.96 -4.35 30.83
C ASN A 81 -13.47 -5.61 30.11
N TYR A 82 -12.88 -5.45 28.92
CA TYR A 82 -12.20 -6.55 28.22
C TYR A 82 -13.12 -7.71 27.84
N ASN A 83 -14.38 -7.38 27.51
CA ASN A 83 -15.38 -8.38 27.19
C ASN A 83 -15.13 -9.01 25.82
N PHE A 84 -15.02 -10.35 25.79
CA PHE A 84 -14.81 -11.13 24.58
C PHE A 84 -15.80 -10.83 23.45
N TYR A 85 -17.07 -10.55 23.76
CA TYR A 85 -18.07 -10.23 22.73
C TYR A 85 -17.77 -8.90 22.02
N VAL A 86 -17.13 -7.94 22.69
CA VAL A 86 -16.70 -6.69 22.07
C VAL A 86 -15.56 -6.96 21.10
N GLU A 87 -14.58 -7.77 21.49
CA GLU A 87 -13.52 -8.19 20.57
C GLU A 87 -14.08 -8.92 19.35
N LEU A 88 -14.95 -9.91 19.58
CA LEU A 88 -15.56 -10.75 18.55
C LEU A 88 -16.36 -9.95 17.51
N LEU A 89 -17.11 -8.93 17.93
CA LEU A 89 -18.01 -8.18 17.06
C LEU A 89 -17.43 -6.86 16.54
N LEU A 90 -16.68 -6.14 17.38
CA LEU A 90 -16.18 -4.80 17.05
C LEU A 90 -15.01 -4.86 16.08
N ILE A 91 -14.11 -5.84 16.19
CA ILE A 91 -12.97 -5.98 15.26
C ILE A 91 -13.46 -6.15 13.81
N PRO A 92 -14.34 -7.11 13.47
CA PRO A 92 -14.88 -7.23 12.12
C PRO A 92 -15.65 -5.99 11.66
N CYS A 93 -16.39 -5.34 12.56
CA CYS A 93 -17.12 -4.11 12.26
C CYS A 93 -16.18 -2.97 11.85
N LEU A 94 -15.10 -2.76 12.60
CA LEU A 94 -14.09 -1.73 12.28
C LEU A 94 -13.30 -2.05 11.01
N ILE A 95 -13.04 -3.33 10.72
CA ILE A 95 -12.43 -3.75 9.45
C ILE A 95 -13.37 -3.45 8.28
N ALA A 96 -14.65 -3.80 8.39
CA ALA A 96 -15.65 -3.47 7.37
C ALA A 96 -15.71 -1.95 7.15
N PHE A 97 -15.66 -1.17 8.23
CA PHE A 97 -15.58 0.29 8.16
C PHE A 97 -14.33 0.77 7.41
N ILE A 98 -13.13 0.25 7.72
CA ILE A 98 -11.89 0.59 6.99
C ILE A 98 -12.04 0.37 5.49
N ILE A 99 -12.60 -0.78 5.10
CA ILE A 99 -12.73 -1.18 3.70
C ILE A 99 -13.73 -0.26 2.99
N ILE A 100 -14.95 -0.14 3.52
CA ILE A 100 -16.03 0.64 2.91
C ILE A 100 -15.64 2.12 2.83
N PHE A 101 -15.08 2.67 3.91
CA PHE A 101 -14.67 4.07 3.94
C PHE A 101 -13.54 4.36 2.96
N SER A 102 -12.53 3.49 2.90
CA SER A 102 -11.41 3.67 1.95
C SER A 102 -11.85 3.51 0.50
N ASP A 103 -12.72 2.55 0.21
CA ASP A 103 -13.26 2.33 -1.15
C ASP A 103 -14.12 3.51 -1.60
N GLY A 104 -14.99 4.02 -0.72
CA GLY A 104 -15.80 5.20 -0.99
C GLY A 104 -14.97 6.47 -1.29
N LEU A 105 -13.74 6.54 -0.78
CA LEU A 105 -12.80 7.63 -1.08
C LEU A 105 -11.83 7.32 -2.23
N ASN A 106 -11.99 6.18 -2.92
CA ASN A 106 -11.07 5.69 -3.95
C ASN A 106 -9.61 5.48 -3.47
N PHE A 107 -9.42 5.24 -2.16
CA PHE A 107 -8.12 4.98 -1.52
C PHE A 107 -7.78 3.49 -1.42
N ASN A 108 -8.21 2.72 -2.43
CA ASN A 108 -8.07 1.26 -2.48
C ASN A 108 -6.64 0.72 -2.24
N PRO A 109 -5.56 1.34 -2.77
CA PRO A 109 -4.21 0.86 -2.51
C PRO A 109 -3.76 0.94 -1.04
N GLY A 110 -4.45 1.75 -0.20
CA GLY A 110 -4.14 1.93 1.21
C GLY A 110 -4.81 0.92 2.16
N ILE A 111 -5.86 0.21 1.69
CA ILE A 111 -6.72 -0.65 2.54
C ILE A 111 -5.91 -1.70 3.29
N ILE A 112 -5.06 -2.45 2.58
CA ILE A 112 -4.23 -3.50 3.20
C ILE A 112 -3.31 -2.91 4.27
N GLY A 113 -2.76 -1.71 4.02
CA GLY A 113 -1.93 -1.00 5.00
C GLY A 113 -2.70 -0.61 6.25
N ALA A 114 -3.92 -0.09 6.08
CA ALA A 114 -4.81 0.26 7.18
C ALA A 114 -5.20 -0.95 8.02
N CYS A 115 -5.67 -2.03 7.39
CA CYS A 115 -6.05 -3.26 8.11
C CYS A 115 -4.84 -3.88 8.83
N ALA A 116 -3.67 -3.96 8.19
CA ALA A 116 -2.46 -4.50 8.83
C ALA A 116 -2.02 -3.67 10.04
N THR A 117 -2.17 -2.35 9.98
CA THR A 117 -1.88 -1.45 11.10
C THR A 117 -2.91 -1.53 12.21
N PHE A 118 -4.18 -1.71 11.87
CA PHE A 118 -5.21 -1.97 12.87
C PHE A 118 -4.93 -3.27 13.64
N PHE A 119 -4.73 -4.39 12.92
CA PHE A 119 -4.57 -5.70 13.54
C PHE A 119 -3.35 -5.82 14.45
N ILE A 120 -2.19 -5.33 14.01
CA ILE A 120 -0.98 -5.41 14.84
C ILE A 120 -1.10 -4.59 16.13
N ILE A 121 -1.78 -3.43 16.09
CA ILE A 121 -1.97 -2.61 17.29
C ILE A 121 -2.96 -3.30 18.23
N VAL A 122 -4.07 -3.82 17.68
CA VAL A 122 -5.15 -4.43 18.46
C VAL A 122 -4.79 -5.81 18.99
N LEU A 123 -4.08 -6.64 18.22
CA LEU A 123 -3.85 -8.05 18.53
C LEU A 123 -2.44 -8.36 19.05
N THR A 124 -1.52 -7.40 19.04
CA THR A 124 -0.11 -7.67 19.39
C THR A 124 0.46 -6.67 20.39
N VAL A 125 0.04 -5.41 20.36
CA VAL A 125 0.60 -4.39 21.25
C VAL A 125 -0.19 -4.33 22.56
N PRO A 126 0.48 -4.39 23.74
CA PRO A 126 -0.18 -4.18 25.01
C PRO A 126 -0.88 -2.82 25.06
N GLU A 127 -2.10 -2.77 25.63
CA GLU A 127 -2.94 -1.56 25.60
C GLU A 127 -2.29 -0.31 26.19
N THR A 128 -1.44 -0.48 27.20
CA THR A 128 -0.71 0.61 27.85
C THR A 128 0.24 1.33 26.89
N GLU A 129 0.74 0.62 25.88
CA GLU A 129 1.72 1.10 24.90
C GLU A 129 1.10 1.34 23.52
N SER A 130 -0.17 1.01 23.30
CA SER A 130 -0.77 1.11 21.97
C SER A 130 -0.80 2.53 21.41
N PHE A 131 -0.93 3.55 22.27
CA PHE A 131 -0.93 4.96 21.84
C PHE A 131 0.47 5.42 21.39
N SER A 132 1.49 5.18 22.22
CA SER A 132 2.89 5.50 21.90
C SER A 132 3.32 4.74 20.63
N TYR A 133 2.95 3.47 20.53
CA TYR A 133 3.23 2.64 19.36
C TYR A 133 2.51 3.11 18.09
N ALA A 134 1.24 3.53 18.17
CA ALA A 134 0.50 4.04 17.01
C ALA A 134 1.18 5.29 16.41
N ILE A 135 1.64 6.21 17.28
CA ILE A 135 2.38 7.40 16.85
C ILE A 135 3.73 7.02 16.26
N ALA A 136 4.49 6.17 16.96
CA ALA A 136 5.80 5.70 16.50
C ALA A 136 5.68 5.06 15.10
N ARG A 137 4.64 4.26 14.88
CA ARG A 137 4.36 3.60 13.60
C ARG A 137 4.10 4.59 12.48
N ILE A 138 3.34 5.66 12.71
CA ILE A 138 3.10 6.70 11.71
C ILE A 138 4.42 7.41 11.38
N MET A 139 5.18 7.81 12.42
CA MET A 139 6.48 8.46 12.26
C MET A 139 7.47 7.60 11.47
N ASP A 140 7.63 6.35 11.84
CA ASP A 140 8.55 5.42 11.17
C ASP A 140 8.14 5.17 9.72
N THR A 141 6.84 5.09 9.47
CA THR A 141 6.31 4.96 8.11
C THR A 141 6.62 6.18 7.25
N VAL A 142 6.49 7.38 7.83
CA VAL A 142 6.86 8.64 7.16
C VAL A 142 8.36 8.64 6.87
N ILE A 143 9.20 8.32 7.85
CA ILE A 143 10.67 8.28 7.69
C ILE A 143 11.05 7.32 6.55
N GLY A 144 10.56 6.08 6.59
CA GLY A 144 10.86 5.10 5.54
C GLY A 144 10.38 5.52 4.15
N THR A 145 9.19 6.14 4.08
CA THR A 145 8.63 6.66 2.83
C THR A 145 9.48 7.80 2.27
N LEU A 146 9.92 8.73 3.12
CA LEU A 146 10.79 9.84 2.72
C LEU A 146 12.14 9.33 2.21
N VAL A 147 12.75 8.37 2.90
CA VAL A 147 14.01 7.73 2.45
C VAL A 147 13.82 7.10 1.07
N ALA A 148 12.71 6.38 0.83
CA ALA A 148 12.43 5.79 -0.48
C ALA A 148 12.24 6.85 -1.58
N ILE A 149 11.55 7.96 -1.29
CA ILE A 149 11.38 9.07 -2.23
C ILE A 149 12.74 9.70 -2.57
N VAL A 150 13.56 9.99 -1.56
CA VAL A 150 14.90 10.58 -1.75
C VAL A 150 15.78 9.66 -2.59
N VAL A 151 15.86 8.38 -2.24
CA VAL A 151 16.66 7.41 -3.00
C VAL A 151 16.17 7.29 -4.45
N ASN A 152 14.86 7.24 -4.67
CA ASN A 152 14.34 7.14 -6.03
C ASN A 152 14.55 8.42 -6.85
N HIS A 153 14.54 9.57 -6.18
CA HIS A 153 14.84 10.87 -6.80
C HIS A 153 16.31 11.00 -7.21
N VAL A 154 17.25 10.56 -6.36
CA VAL A 154 18.69 10.62 -6.64
C VAL A 154 19.10 9.65 -7.75
N PHE A 155 18.46 8.48 -7.82
CA PHE A 155 18.78 7.45 -8.82
C PHE A 155 17.61 7.21 -9.78
N PRO A 156 17.13 8.18 -10.57
CA PRO A 156 15.90 8.03 -11.35
C PRO A 156 16.00 6.88 -12.36
N SER A 157 14.94 6.09 -12.50
CA SER A 157 14.87 5.08 -13.56
C SER A 157 14.66 5.81 -14.89
N ARG A 158 15.52 5.61 -15.89
CA ARG A 158 15.20 6.05 -17.25
C ARG A 158 13.95 5.29 -17.70
N LYS A 159 12.90 6.00 -18.09
CA LYS A 159 11.75 5.40 -18.78
C LYS A 159 12.29 4.62 -19.97
N ARG A 160 12.22 3.28 -19.90
CA ARG A 160 12.57 2.46 -21.05
C ARG A 160 11.50 2.78 -22.09
N ALA A 161 11.91 3.34 -23.22
CA ALA A 161 10.99 3.49 -24.35
C ALA A 161 10.40 2.09 -24.60
N LYS A 162 9.07 1.96 -24.52
CA LYS A 162 8.42 0.73 -24.96
C LYS A 162 8.93 0.50 -26.39
N PRO A 163 9.49 -0.67 -26.73
CA PRO A 163 9.87 -0.95 -28.11
C PRO A 163 8.66 -0.61 -28.97
N LEU A 164 8.89 0.15 -30.04
CA LEU A 164 7.82 0.56 -30.94
C LEU A 164 7.10 -0.72 -31.38
N VAL A 165 5.87 -0.90 -30.93
CA VAL A 165 5.02 -1.99 -31.42
C VAL A 165 4.88 -1.74 -32.93
N PRO A 166 5.25 -2.70 -33.80
CA PRO A 166 5.10 -2.54 -35.23
C PRO A 166 3.67 -2.14 -35.57
N LEU A 167 3.48 -1.22 -36.52
CA LEU A 167 2.15 -0.72 -36.88
C LEU A 167 1.17 -1.84 -37.22
N LYS A 168 1.66 -2.90 -37.89
CA LYS A 168 0.88 -4.12 -38.18
C LYS A 168 0.26 -4.76 -36.94
N THR A 169 1.01 -4.85 -35.85
CA THR A 169 0.51 -5.42 -34.59
C THR A 169 -0.50 -4.50 -33.91
N LYS A 170 -0.38 -3.17 -34.07
CA LYS A 170 -1.41 -2.24 -33.58
C LYS A 170 -2.72 -2.37 -34.37
N GLU A 171 -2.63 -2.53 -35.68
CA GLU A 171 -3.80 -2.77 -36.54
C GLU A 171 -4.51 -4.08 -36.15
N GLU A 172 -3.76 -5.17 -35.92
CA GLU A 172 -4.30 -6.44 -35.42
C GLU A 172 -5.05 -6.26 -34.08
N ILE A 173 -4.43 -5.59 -33.10
CA ILE A 173 -5.05 -5.31 -31.80
C ILE A 173 -6.34 -4.47 -31.95
N ILE A 174 -6.32 -3.43 -32.80
CA ILE A 174 -7.51 -2.60 -33.05
C ILE A 174 -8.62 -3.43 -33.69
N THR A 175 -8.28 -4.33 -34.61
CA THR A 175 -9.26 -5.18 -35.31
C THR A 175 -9.92 -6.16 -34.34
N GLU A 176 -9.12 -6.77 -33.46
CA GLU A 176 -9.58 -7.71 -32.44
C GLU A 176 -10.48 -7.00 -31.40
N GLN A 177 -10.07 -5.83 -30.91
CA GLN A 177 -10.89 -5.01 -30.01
C GLN A 177 -12.19 -4.54 -30.67
N GLN A 178 -12.16 -4.20 -31.95
CA GLN A 178 -13.36 -3.77 -32.68
C GLN A 178 -14.35 -4.92 -32.86
N ALA A 179 -13.87 -6.15 -33.07
CA ALA A 179 -14.70 -7.35 -33.12
C ALA A 179 -15.38 -7.63 -31.77
N GLU A 180 -14.64 -7.52 -30.66
CA GLU A 180 -15.18 -7.67 -29.30
C GLU A 180 -16.25 -6.60 -28.98
N ILE A 181 -16.01 -5.35 -29.35
CA ILE A 181 -17.01 -4.27 -29.21
C ILE A 181 -18.28 -4.56 -30.01
N ASN A 182 -18.14 -5.11 -31.22
CA ASN A 182 -19.29 -5.42 -32.07
C ASN A 182 -20.11 -6.58 -31.50
N ASP A 183 -19.46 -7.59 -30.93
CA ASP A 183 -20.13 -8.69 -30.26
C ASP A 183 -20.92 -8.21 -29.02
N LEU A 184 -20.29 -7.37 -28.18
CA LEU A 184 -20.95 -6.74 -27.03
C LEU A 184 -22.17 -5.89 -27.44
N LYS A 185 -22.08 -5.16 -28.57
CA LYS A 185 -23.22 -4.41 -29.12
C LYS A 185 -24.35 -5.34 -29.56
N HIS A 186 -24.02 -6.48 -30.16
CA HIS A 186 -25.03 -7.47 -30.57
C HIS A 186 -25.75 -8.05 -29.34
N GLN A 187 -25.00 -8.43 -28.31
CA GLN A 187 -25.55 -8.93 -27.04
C GLN A 187 -26.44 -7.88 -26.34
N LEU A 188 -26.06 -6.60 -26.39
CA LEU A 188 -26.88 -5.51 -25.85
C LEU A 188 -28.21 -5.36 -26.59
N LEU A 189 -28.21 -5.45 -27.92
CA LEU A 189 -29.43 -5.37 -28.75
C LEU A 189 -30.37 -6.55 -28.49
N GLU A 190 -29.83 -7.77 -28.35
CA GLU A 190 -30.62 -8.96 -27.99
C GLU A 190 -31.24 -8.85 -26.60
N ASN A 191 -30.52 -8.27 -25.64
CA ASN A 191 -31.04 -8.08 -24.28
C ASN A 191 -32.08 -6.96 -24.19
N GLN A 192 -32.03 -5.96 -25.08
CA GLN A 192 -33.04 -4.90 -25.18
C GLN A 192 -34.33 -5.36 -25.86
N THR A 193 -34.28 -6.36 -26.75
CA THR A 193 -35.47 -6.92 -27.42
C THR A 193 -36.19 -8.00 -26.61
N LYS A 194 -35.58 -8.49 -25.53
CA LYS A 194 -36.18 -9.47 -24.59
C LYS A 194 -36.86 -8.85 -23.36
N LYS A 195 -36.93 -7.51 -23.27
CA LYS A 195 -37.73 -6.76 -22.27
C LYS A 195 -39.02 -6.28 -22.89
#